data_AF-A0A179UUS5-F1
#
_entry.id   AF-A0A179UUS5-F1
#
_cell.length_a   1.000
_cell.length_b   1.000
_cell.length_c   1.000
_cell.angle_alpha   90.00
_cell.angle_beta   90.00
_cell.angle_gamma   90.00
#
_symmetry.space_group_name_H-M   'P 1'
#
loop_
_entity.id
_entity.type
_entity.pdbx_description
1 polymer ?
#
loop_
_entity_poly.entity_id
_entity_poly.type
_entity_poly.pdbx_seq_one_letter_code
_entity_poly.pdbx_strand_id
1 'polypeptide(L)'
;MSRYAAVHANPQGVGDSRPTALQIVEDENMAGRLDRKVVVITGVSSGLGVETVRAMAATGATLYLPTRDLGKEKTALGDIF
;
A
#
# COMPACT_ATOMS: atom_id res chain seq x y z
N MET A 1 -22.54 9.50 3.65
CA MET A 1 -21.38 10.23 3.09
C MET A 1 -20.17 9.31 3.17
N SER A 2 -19.36 9.23 2.12
CA SER A 2 -18.10 8.45 2.14
C SER A 2 -17.10 9.06 3.13
N ARG A 3 -16.34 8.22 3.86
CA ARG A 3 -15.39 8.61 4.93
C ARG A 3 -14.45 9.74 4.49
N TYR A 4 -13.98 9.70 3.25
CA TYR A 4 -12.98 10.64 2.72
C TYR A 4 -13.56 11.75 1.84
N ALA A 5 -14.88 11.91 1.79
CA ALA A 5 -15.52 12.86 0.86
C ALA A 5 -15.03 14.30 1.05
N ALA A 6 -14.85 14.75 2.31
CA ALA A 6 -14.40 16.11 2.61
C ALA A 6 -12.96 16.38 2.13
N VAL A 7 -12.05 15.43 2.33
CA VAL A 7 -10.63 15.59 1.95
C VAL A 7 -10.40 15.50 0.44
N HIS A 8 -11.39 15.02 -0.33
CA HIS A 8 -11.35 15.01 -1.79
C HIS A 8 -11.93 16.28 -2.42
N ALA A 9 -12.53 17.19 -1.64
CA ALA A 9 -13.15 18.40 -2.18
C ALA A 9 -12.14 19.40 -2.77
N ASN A 10 -10.89 19.44 -2.28
CA ASN A 10 -9.86 20.34 -2.76
C ASN A 10 -8.44 19.74 -2.64
N PRO A 11 -8.02 18.85 -3.57
CA PRO A 11 -6.70 18.21 -3.53
C PRO A 11 -5.54 19.21 -3.63
N GLN A 12 -4.49 19.01 -2.84
CA GLN A 12 -3.29 19.89 -2.82
C GLN A 12 -2.04 19.19 -3.38
N GLY A 13 -2.14 17.92 -3.74
CA GLY A 13 -1.05 17.16 -4.35
C GLY A 13 -0.41 16.16 -3.40
N VAL A 14 0.90 15.95 -3.53
CA VAL A 14 1.64 14.95 -2.75
C VAL A 14 1.66 15.35 -1.28
N GLY A 15 1.28 14.43 -0.39
CA GLY A 15 1.23 14.67 1.05
C GLY A 15 0.04 15.51 1.53
N ASP A 16 -0.99 15.68 0.69
CA ASP A 16 -2.24 16.31 1.11
C ASP A 16 -3.07 15.43 2.05
N SER A 17 -4.23 15.93 2.47
CA SER A 17 -5.08 15.30 3.49
C SER A 17 -5.82 14.05 3.04
N ARG A 18 -5.64 13.59 1.79
CA ARG A 18 -6.22 12.32 1.34
C ARG A 18 -5.52 11.14 2.02
N PRO A 19 -6.25 10.05 2.27
CA PRO A 19 -5.72 8.95 3.06
C PRO A 19 -4.57 8.25 2.34
N THR A 20 -3.63 7.75 3.12
CA THR A 20 -2.61 6.81 2.63
C THR A 20 -3.21 5.42 2.44
N ALA A 21 -2.54 4.56 1.67
CA ALA A 21 -2.97 3.18 1.51
C ALA A 21 -2.99 2.43 2.86
N LEU A 22 -2.04 2.72 3.74
CA LEU A 22 -1.98 2.14 5.09
C LEU A 22 -3.15 2.63 5.97
N GLN A 23 -3.46 3.94 5.91
CA GLN A 23 -4.60 4.50 6.64
C GLN A 23 -5.91 3.83 6.21
N ILE A 24 -6.09 3.51 4.92
CA ILE A 24 -7.26 2.78 4.44
C ILE A 24 -7.35 1.38 5.08
N VAL A 25 -6.23 0.66 5.22
CA VAL A 25 -6.21 -0.66 5.87
C VAL A 25 -6.58 -0.57 7.34
N GLU A 26 -6.10 0.45 8.05
CA GLU A 26 -6.42 0.71 9.45
C GLU A 26 -7.91 1.09 9.61
N ASP A 27 -8.37 2.03 8.80
CA ASP A 27 -9.74 2.54 8.78
C ASP A 27 -10.78 1.43 8.55
N GLU A 28 -10.44 0.43 7.73
CA GLU A 28 -11.27 -0.73 7.42
C GLU A 28 -11.06 -1.91 8.39
N ASN A 29 -10.24 -1.75 9.44
CA ASN A 29 -9.90 -2.78 10.42
C ASN A 29 -9.36 -4.07 9.77
N MET A 30 -8.52 -3.91 8.74
CA MET A 30 -8.00 -5.01 7.91
C MET A 30 -6.61 -5.51 8.32
N ALA A 31 -5.99 -4.90 9.33
CA ALA A 31 -4.70 -5.37 9.85
C ALA A 31 -4.77 -6.84 10.29
N GLY A 32 -3.85 -7.67 9.77
CA GLY A 32 -3.80 -9.11 10.02
C GLY A 32 -5.01 -9.94 9.52
N ARG A 33 -5.97 -9.33 8.80
CA ARG A 33 -7.21 -10.01 8.39
C ARG A 33 -7.09 -10.89 7.15
N LEU A 34 -5.95 -10.83 6.45
CA LEU A 34 -5.70 -11.54 5.20
C LEU A 34 -4.56 -12.58 5.31
N ASP A 35 -4.22 -13.03 6.52
CA ASP A 35 -3.17 -14.02 6.87
C ASP A 35 -3.10 -15.28 5.98
N ARG A 36 -4.23 -15.71 5.43
CA ARG A 36 -4.37 -16.90 4.55
C ARG A 36 -4.68 -16.57 3.10
N LYS A 37 -4.43 -15.33 2.68
CA LYS A 37 -4.62 -14.87 1.30
C LYS A 37 -3.28 -14.61 0.65
N VAL A 38 -3.25 -14.85 -0.66
CA VAL A 38 -2.11 -14.59 -1.52
C VAL A 38 -2.44 -13.42 -2.42
N VAL A 39 -1.53 -12.47 -2.52
CA VAL A 39 -1.68 -11.26 -3.32
C VAL A 39 -0.46 -11.12 -4.22
N VAL A 40 -0.71 -10.88 -5.51
CA VAL A 40 0.34 -10.60 -6.50
C VAL A 40 0.30 -9.12 -6.83
N ILE A 41 1.39 -8.40 -6.61
CA ILE A 41 1.47 -6.94 -6.86
C ILE A 41 2.55 -6.68 -7.89
N THR A 42 2.17 -6.14 -9.04
CA THR A 42 3.10 -5.73 -10.09
C THR A 42 3.53 -4.27 -9.91
N GLY A 43 4.67 -3.89 -10.48
CA GLY A 43 5.10 -2.47 -10.50
C GLY A 43 5.57 -1.94 -9.14
N VAL A 44 6.12 -2.79 -8.28
CA VAL A 44 6.49 -2.44 -6.89
C VAL A 44 7.81 -1.70 -6.72
N SER A 45 8.58 -1.52 -7.80
CA SER A 45 9.90 -0.88 -7.74
C SER A 45 9.89 0.66 -7.57
N SER A 46 8.71 1.29 -7.53
CA SER A 46 8.54 2.75 -7.39
C SER A 46 7.06 3.16 -7.23
N GLY A 47 6.83 4.39 -6.76
CA GLY A 47 5.51 5.02 -6.79
C GLY A 47 4.45 4.27 -5.97
N LEU A 48 3.21 4.22 -6.47
CA LEU A 48 2.07 3.61 -5.76
C LEU A 48 2.25 2.12 -5.45
N GLY A 49 3.09 1.41 -6.22
CA GLY A 49 3.37 0.00 -5.96
C GLY A 49 3.99 -0.22 -4.57
N VAL A 50 4.90 0.66 -4.15
CA VAL A 50 5.54 0.61 -2.82
C VAL A 50 4.50 0.78 -1.71
N GLU A 51 3.64 1.79 -1.84
CA GLU A 51 2.58 2.05 -0.86
C GLU A 51 1.51 0.94 -0.82
N THR A 52 1.26 0.29 -1.97
CA THR A 52 0.37 -0.87 -2.04
C THR A 52 0.98 -2.07 -1.30
N VAL A 53 2.28 -2.33 -1.47
CA VAL A 53 2.99 -3.38 -0.73
C VAL A 53 2.95 -3.08 0.77
N ARG A 54 3.25 -1.84 1.19
CA ARG A 54 3.20 -1.42 2.60
C ARG A 54 1.84 -1.71 3.24
N ALA A 55 0.77 -1.29 2.58
CA ALA A 55 -0.59 -1.50 3.06
C ALA A 55 -0.95 -3.00 3.10
N MET A 56 -0.66 -3.75 2.04
CA MET A 56 -1.00 -5.17 1.97
C MET A 56 -0.17 -6.02 2.94
N ALA A 57 1.08 -5.67 3.21
CA ALA A 57 1.91 -6.33 4.22
C ALA A 57 1.26 -6.22 5.61
N ALA A 58 0.72 -5.05 5.97
CA ALA A 58 0.01 -4.84 7.23
C ALA A 58 -1.26 -5.71 7.39
N THR A 59 -1.85 -6.18 6.28
CA THR A 59 -3.00 -7.11 6.33
C THR A 59 -2.62 -8.55 6.68
N GLY A 60 -1.32 -8.88 6.71
CA GLY A 60 -0.81 -10.23 6.95
C GLY A 60 -0.84 -11.15 5.72
N ALA A 61 -1.27 -10.66 4.55
CA ALA A 61 -1.29 -11.46 3.33
C ALA A 61 0.12 -11.93 2.91
N THR A 62 0.17 -13.10 2.28
CA THR A 62 1.39 -13.55 1.59
C THR A 62 1.52 -12.79 0.27
N LEU A 63 2.63 -12.06 0.09
CA LEU A 63 2.84 -11.22 -1.08
C LEU A 63 3.82 -11.85 -2.07
N TYR A 64 3.43 -11.92 -3.34
CA TYR A 64 4.32 -12.20 -4.45
C TYR A 64 4.53 -10.92 -5.26
N LEU A 65 5.78 -10.49 -5.32
CA LEU A 65 6.18 -9.22 -5.89
C LEU A 65 7.06 -9.48 -7.13
N PRO A 66 6.46 -9.71 -8.31
CA PRO A 66 7.23 -9.94 -9.52
C PRO A 66 8.00 -8.70 -9.94
N THR A 67 9.31 -8.87 -10.12
CA THR A 67 10.22 -7.81 -10.59
C THR A 67 11.02 -8.22 -11.81
N ARG A 68 11.50 -7.22 -12.54
CA ARG A 68 12.52 -7.35 -13.59
C ARG A 68 13.93 -7.09 -13.07
N ASP A 69 14.05 -6.37 -11.95
CA ASP A 69 15.29 -5.96 -11.33
C ASP A 69 15.16 -6.11 -9.80
N LEU A 70 15.81 -7.15 -9.28
CA LEU A 70 15.80 -7.47 -7.85
C LEU A 70 16.55 -6.42 -7.01
N GLY A 71 17.58 -5.77 -7.57
CA GLY A 71 18.35 -4.75 -6.86
C GLY A 71 17.53 -3.50 -6.62
N LYS A 72 16.84 -3.02 -7.68
CA LYS A 72 15.94 -1.87 -7.58
C LYS A 72 14.79 -2.13 -6.61
N GLU A 73 14.20 -3.32 -6.65
CA GLU A 73 13.09 -3.69 -5.78
C GLU A 73 13.51 -3.75 -4.30
N LYS A 74 14.63 -4.42 -3.99
CA LYS A 74 15.14 -4.47 -2.61
C LYS A 74 15.38 -3.09 -2.03
N THR A 75 15.91 -2.17 -2.83
CA THR A 75 16.08 -0.77 -2.41
C THR A 75 14.74 -0.07 -2.19
N ALA A 76 13.76 -0.30 -3.07
CA ALA A 76 12.45 0.36 -2.99
C ALA A 76 11.56 -0.15 -1.84
N LEU A 77 11.76 -1.39 -1.38
CA LEU A 77 10.92 -2.04 -0.36
C LEU A 77 11.66 -2.28 0.97
N GLY A 78 12.92 -1.86 1.09
CA GLY A 78 13.77 -2.19 2.24
C GLY A 78 13.34 -1.56 3.57
N ASP A 79 12.41 -0.61 3.56
CA ASP A 79 11.79 -0.03 4.75
C ASP A 79 10.49 -0.75 5.16
N ILE A 80 10.02 -1.71 4.36
CA ILE A 80 8.78 -2.48 4.60
C ILE A 80 9.08 -3.87 5.19
N PHE A 81 10.22 -4.49 4.82
CA PHE A 81 10.64 -5.83 5.24
C PHE A 81 12.04 -5.82 5.87
#